data_AF-A0A179FDA6-F1
#
_entry.id   AF-A0A179FDA6-F1
#
_cell.length_a   1.000
_cell.length_b   1.000
_cell.length_c   1.000
_cell.angle_alpha   90.00
_cell.angle_beta   90.00
_cell.angle_gamma   90.00
#
_symmetry.space_group_name_H-M   'P 1'
#
loop_
_entity.id
_entity.type
_entity.pdbx_description
1 polymer ?
#
loop_
_entity_poly.entity_id
_entity_poly.type
_entity_poly.pdbx_seq_one_letter_code
_entity_poly.pdbx_strand_id
1 'polypeptide(L)'
;MAATPSGTPQVGSKSPTIRRIMREAAEISSSPSPDYTAEPLETDIFEWHFTLRGPPKSVYSEGIYHGRIVLPPTYPLRPPSFRFTTPNGRFEANREICLSISGHHEETWQPAWGIRTAIVALRSFMETDARGQLGGLDTTEEVRRRLARESMSFKCSTCARSNGDIISECEKQAEISNSATKTNVQIPSELSMGWRDEMESKNQGKGHSPDHSIIPQDSDSDLAELAEGFVKTASTNRERSDQAASSTVGHTITSASNAEMRIRSSVGASSGRPLAQPLEQRQRQLDTVGTRGDVVPLWIDRAIVALVIVLAALVLKVLFGI
;
A
#
# COMPACT_ATOMS: atom_id res chain seq x y z
N MET A 1 -44.53 16.11 27.07
CA MET A 1 -43.13 16.01 26.59
C MET A 1 -43.04 14.71 25.82
N ALA A 2 -43.05 14.78 24.48
CA ALA A 2 -43.01 13.60 23.61
C ALA A 2 -41.54 13.23 23.34
N ALA A 3 -41.18 11.99 23.63
CA ALA A 3 -39.86 11.43 23.34
C ALA A 3 -39.77 11.01 21.88
N THR A 4 -38.79 11.55 21.15
CA THR A 4 -38.48 11.18 19.77
C THR A 4 -37.59 9.94 19.77
N PRO A 5 -37.92 8.84 19.08
CA PRO A 5 -37.03 7.69 18.97
C PRO A 5 -35.93 7.98 17.94
N SER A 6 -34.68 7.87 18.37
CA SER A 6 -33.48 7.88 17.52
C SER A 6 -33.45 6.62 16.66
N GLY A 7 -33.84 6.74 15.39
CA GLY A 7 -33.71 5.66 14.41
C GLY A 7 -32.27 5.51 13.94
N THR A 8 -31.65 4.36 14.22
CA THR A 8 -30.46 3.89 13.51
C THR A 8 -30.81 3.71 12.02
N PRO A 9 -30.04 4.26 11.07
CA PRO A 9 -30.32 4.10 9.66
C PRO A 9 -30.18 2.62 9.26
N GLN A 10 -31.31 1.99 8.95
CA GLN A 10 -31.38 0.65 8.39
C GLN A 10 -30.79 0.69 6.97
N VAL A 11 -29.53 0.28 6.84
CA VAL A 11 -28.82 0.19 5.56
C VAL A 11 -29.50 -0.88 4.70
N GLY A 12 -30.34 -0.43 3.76
CA GLY A 12 -31.16 -1.33 2.95
C GLY A 12 -30.33 -2.21 2.01
N SER A 13 -30.40 -3.53 2.21
CA SER A 13 -29.71 -4.59 1.44
C SER A 13 -29.91 -4.60 -0.09
N LYS A 14 -30.65 -3.64 -0.64
CA LYS A 14 -30.98 -3.53 -2.07
C LYS A 14 -29.93 -2.75 -2.87
N SER A 15 -29.05 -1.95 -2.25
CA SER A 15 -28.06 -1.18 -3.04
C SER A 15 -26.99 -2.11 -3.66
N PRO A 16 -26.61 -1.89 -4.94
CA PRO A 16 -25.52 -2.65 -5.58
C PRO A 16 -24.20 -2.56 -4.81
N THR A 17 -23.89 -1.40 -4.24
CA THR A 17 -22.71 -1.16 -3.39
C THR A 17 -22.73 -2.05 -2.15
N ILE A 18 -23.84 -2.10 -1.43
CA ILE A 18 -23.97 -2.94 -0.22
C ILE A 18 -23.82 -4.42 -0.61
N ARG A 19 -24.45 -4.85 -1.71
CA ARG A 19 -24.30 -6.21 -2.22
C ARG A 19 -22.85 -6.54 -2.59
N ARG A 20 -22.11 -5.58 -3.13
CA ARG A 20 -20.67 -5.73 -3.42
C ARG A 20 -19.86 -5.88 -2.15
N ILE A 21 -20.05 -4.98 -1.18
CA ILE A 21 -19.35 -4.98 0.12
C ILE A 21 -19.57 -6.32 0.85
N MET A 22 -20.82 -6.78 0.96
CA MET A 22 -21.14 -8.04 1.63
C MET A 22 -20.55 -9.26 0.92
N ARG A 23 -20.49 -9.23 -0.42
CA ARG A 23 -19.84 -10.29 -1.21
C ARG A 23 -18.35 -10.35 -0.94
N GLU A 24 -17.67 -9.20 -0.92
CA GLU A 24 -16.23 -9.14 -0.64
C GLU A 24 -15.90 -9.53 0.81
N ALA A 25 -16.77 -9.19 1.77
CA ALA A 25 -16.63 -9.64 3.16
C ALA A 25 -16.74 -11.16 3.27
N ALA A 26 -17.74 -11.74 2.59
CA ALA A 26 -17.89 -13.19 2.50
C ALA A 26 -16.71 -13.86 1.77
N GLU A 27 -16.17 -13.23 0.73
CA GLU A 27 -14.99 -13.73 0.01
C GLU A 27 -13.75 -13.80 0.91
N ILE A 28 -13.49 -12.75 1.70
CA ILE A 28 -12.35 -12.71 2.62
C ILE A 28 -12.53 -13.72 3.76
N SER A 29 -13.73 -13.83 4.32
CA SER A 29 -14.04 -14.79 5.39
C SER A 29 -13.99 -16.26 4.92
N SER A 30 -14.45 -16.55 3.70
CA SER A 30 -14.47 -17.92 3.15
C SER A 30 -13.11 -18.41 2.65
N SER A 31 -12.21 -17.49 2.29
CA SER A 31 -10.84 -17.79 1.88
C SER A 31 -9.84 -16.98 2.71
N PRO A 32 -9.64 -17.39 3.98
CA PRO A 32 -8.72 -16.74 4.90
C PRO A 32 -7.27 -16.88 4.43
N SER A 33 -6.46 -15.85 4.66
CA SER A 33 -5.04 -15.80 4.28
C SER A 33 -4.16 -15.65 5.51
N PRO A 34 -3.04 -16.38 5.65
CA PRO A 34 -2.12 -16.19 6.78
C PRO A 34 -1.43 -14.82 6.78
N ASP A 35 -1.43 -14.12 5.63
CA ASP A 35 -0.72 -12.85 5.44
C ASP A 35 -1.58 -11.63 5.76
N TYR A 36 -2.91 -11.72 5.67
CA TYR A 36 -3.80 -10.59 5.91
C TYR A 36 -5.22 -11.02 6.26
N THR A 37 -5.91 -10.11 6.95
CA THR A 37 -7.35 -10.16 7.17
C THR A 37 -7.95 -8.77 7.02
N ALA A 38 -9.23 -8.70 6.65
CA ALA A 38 -9.99 -7.47 6.71
C ALA A 38 -11.48 -7.76 6.96
N GLU A 39 -12.10 -6.87 7.72
CA GLU A 39 -13.49 -6.97 8.13
C GLU A 39 -14.16 -5.59 8.18
N PRO A 40 -15.43 -5.46 7.75
CA PRO A 40 -16.21 -4.25 7.96
C PRO A 40 -16.47 -4.04 9.45
N LEU A 41 -16.56 -2.79 9.90
CA LEU A 41 -17.01 -2.47 11.24
C LEU A 41 -18.50 -2.82 11.40
N GLU A 42 -18.86 -3.32 12.58
CA GLU A 42 -20.26 -3.62 12.92
C GLU A 42 -21.15 -2.37 12.88
N THR A 43 -20.57 -1.20 13.17
CA THR A 43 -21.27 0.08 13.20
C THR A 43 -21.40 0.73 11.82
N ASP A 44 -20.46 0.46 10.91
CA ASP A 44 -20.42 1.04 9.57
C ASP A 44 -19.71 0.12 8.59
N ILE A 45 -20.47 -0.48 7.66
CA ILE A 45 -19.95 -1.38 6.63
C ILE A 45 -19.08 -0.69 5.57
N PHE A 46 -19.06 0.65 5.55
CA PHE A 46 -18.19 1.44 4.68
C PHE A 46 -16.81 1.67 5.29
N GLU A 47 -16.64 1.45 6.59
CA GLU A 47 -15.35 1.49 7.26
C GLU A 47 -14.89 0.07 7.58
N TRP A 48 -13.73 -0.31 7.06
CA TRP A 48 -13.15 -1.62 7.27
C TRP A 48 -11.86 -1.49 8.04
N HIS A 49 -11.59 -2.49 8.86
CA HIS A 49 -10.31 -2.66 9.51
C HIS A 49 -9.55 -3.79 8.81
N PHE A 50 -8.26 -3.59 8.58
CA PHE A 50 -7.39 -4.61 8.02
C PHE A 50 -6.16 -4.80 8.89
N THR A 51 -5.63 -6.01 8.89
CA THR A 51 -4.34 -6.34 9.50
C THR A 51 -3.55 -7.16 8.51
N LEU A 52 -2.31 -6.75 8.22
CA LEU A 52 -1.44 -7.45 7.28
C LEU A 52 -0.04 -7.65 7.83
N ARG A 53 0.60 -8.76 7.42
CA ARG A 53 2.02 -9.01 7.61
C ARG A 53 2.81 -8.15 6.63
N GLY A 54 3.94 -7.62 7.08
CA GLY A 54 4.87 -6.94 6.20
C GLY A 54 5.31 -7.82 5.02
N PRO A 55 5.71 -7.20 3.89
CA PRO A 55 6.30 -7.92 2.77
C PRO A 55 7.50 -8.78 3.22
N PRO A 56 7.60 -10.03 2.74
CA PRO A 56 8.71 -10.90 3.11
C PRO A 56 10.01 -10.34 2.52
N LYS A 57 11.15 -10.63 3.16
CA LYS A 57 12.48 -10.18 2.70
C LYS A 57 12.65 -8.64 2.62
N SER A 58 11.78 -7.87 3.28
CA SER A 58 11.86 -6.42 3.38
C SER A 58 12.21 -5.96 4.80
N VAL A 59 12.47 -4.66 4.98
CA VAL A 59 12.63 -4.03 6.32
C VAL A 59 11.37 -4.13 7.19
N TYR A 60 10.23 -4.47 6.59
CA TYR A 60 8.94 -4.60 7.25
C TYR A 60 8.57 -6.04 7.61
N SER A 61 9.37 -7.03 7.21
CA SER A 61 9.04 -8.46 7.25
C SER A 61 8.64 -9.02 8.63
N GLU A 62 9.21 -8.49 9.70
CA GLU A 62 8.86 -8.89 11.09
C GLU A 62 7.65 -8.13 11.65
N GLY A 63 7.06 -7.22 10.87
CA GLY A 63 5.99 -6.35 11.33
C GLY A 63 4.59 -6.84 10.96
N ILE A 64 3.64 -6.51 11.83
CA ILE A 64 2.21 -6.70 11.64
C ILE A 64 1.55 -5.33 11.72
N TYR A 65 0.87 -4.92 10.66
CA TYR A 65 0.38 -3.56 10.51
C TYR A 65 -1.14 -3.56 10.44
N HIS A 66 -1.75 -2.81 11.35
CA HIS A 66 -3.19 -2.60 11.39
C HIS A 66 -3.55 -1.24 10.76
N GLY A 67 -4.65 -1.21 10.03
CA GLY A 67 -5.11 -0.02 9.35
C GLY A 67 -6.60 -0.04 9.07
N ARG A 68 -7.04 0.98 8.34
CA ARG A 68 -8.43 1.19 7.98
C ARG A 68 -8.58 1.43 6.48
N ILE A 69 -9.69 0.95 5.95
CA ILE A 69 -10.15 1.22 4.58
C ILE A 69 -11.47 1.98 4.71
N VAL A 70 -11.56 3.13 4.06
CA VAL A 70 -12.80 3.89 3.98
C VAL A 70 -13.34 3.78 2.56
N LEU A 71 -14.53 3.20 2.43
CA LEU A 71 -15.22 3.01 1.16
C LEU A 71 -16.12 4.22 0.89
N PRO A 72 -16.03 4.85 -0.29
CA PRO A 72 -16.96 5.90 -0.65
C PRO A 72 -18.37 5.30 -0.87
N PRO A 73 -19.45 6.09 -0.73
CA PRO A 73 -20.80 5.64 -1.07
C PRO A 73 -20.97 5.18 -2.52
N THR A 74 -20.07 5.62 -3.40
CA THR A 74 -20.00 5.24 -4.82
C THR A 74 -19.15 4.00 -5.09
N TYR A 75 -18.63 3.31 -4.06
CA TYR A 75 -17.89 2.05 -4.23
C TYR A 75 -18.76 1.00 -4.96
N PRO A 76 -18.19 0.18 -5.89
CA PRO A 76 -16.80 0.11 -6.32
C PRO A 76 -16.46 1.02 -7.50
N LEU A 77 -17.33 1.97 -7.88
CA LEU A 77 -17.06 2.86 -9.02
C LEU A 77 -15.93 3.86 -8.72
N ARG A 78 -15.82 4.27 -7.46
CA ARG A 78 -14.66 5.03 -6.97
C ARG A 78 -13.80 4.18 -6.03
N PRO A 79 -12.48 4.41 -6.03
CA PRO A 79 -11.55 3.68 -5.17
C PRO A 79 -11.76 3.97 -3.69
N PRO A 80 -11.34 3.04 -2.82
CA PRO A 80 -11.25 3.26 -1.38
C PRO A 80 -10.10 4.21 -1.00
N SER A 81 -10.13 4.66 0.26
CA SER A 81 -9.03 5.39 0.91
C SER A 81 -8.39 4.54 2.01
N PHE A 82 -7.08 4.62 2.18
CA PHE A 82 -6.32 3.78 3.12
C PHE A 82 -5.61 4.61 4.18
N ARG A 83 -5.55 4.07 5.41
CA ARG A 83 -4.78 4.65 6.53
C ARG A 83 -4.16 3.53 7.35
N PHE A 84 -2.87 3.63 7.65
CA PHE A 84 -2.29 2.76 8.68
C PHE A 84 -2.52 3.37 10.05
N THR A 85 -2.95 2.57 11.03
CA THR A 85 -3.04 2.99 12.43
C THR A 85 -1.75 2.62 13.18
N THR A 86 -1.16 1.49 12.83
CA THR A 86 0.14 1.05 13.36
C THR A 86 1.26 1.86 12.71
N PRO A 87 2.12 2.53 13.49
CA PRO A 87 3.31 3.20 12.95
C PRO A 87 4.25 2.21 12.27
N ASN A 88 4.69 2.52 11.05
CA ASN A 88 5.51 1.60 10.24
C ASN A 88 6.75 2.26 9.61
N GLY A 89 6.90 3.60 9.72
CA GLY A 89 8.05 4.34 9.18
C GLY A 89 8.04 4.52 7.66
N ARG A 90 6.99 4.01 6.98
CA ARG A 90 6.72 4.21 5.56
C ARG A 90 5.60 5.21 5.33
N PHE A 91 4.55 5.11 6.13
CA PHE A 91 3.38 5.94 6.10
C PHE A 91 3.17 6.59 7.46
N GLU A 92 2.74 7.84 7.43
CA GLU A 92 2.30 8.53 8.64
C GLU A 92 1.04 7.85 9.20
N ALA A 93 1.06 7.55 10.50
CA ALA A 93 -0.06 6.88 11.14
C ALA A 93 -1.32 7.78 11.15
N ASN A 94 -2.47 7.20 10.81
CA ASN A 94 -3.78 7.83 10.66
C ASN A 94 -3.85 8.90 9.57
N ARG A 95 -2.81 9.05 8.74
CA ARG A 95 -2.84 9.88 7.54
C ARG A 95 -3.32 9.07 6.35
N GLU A 96 -4.03 9.73 5.45
CA GLU A 96 -4.47 9.14 4.19
C GLU A 96 -3.29 8.93 3.24
N ILE A 97 -3.29 7.78 2.58
CA ILE A 97 -2.21 7.33 1.69
C ILE A 97 -2.72 7.36 0.25
N CYS A 98 -1.95 8.02 -0.62
CA CYS A 98 -2.26 8.04 -2.04
C CYS A 98 -1.52 6.92 -2.76
N LEU A 99 -2.26 5.90 -3.18
CA LEU A 99 -1.82 4.85 -4.09
C LEU A 99 -2.41 5.09 -5.48
N SER A 100 -1.82 4.51 -6.53
CA SER A 100 -2.49 4.40 -7.83
C SER A 100 -3.88 3.75 -7.69
N ILE A 101 -4.05 2.84 -6.73
CA ILE A 101 -5.34 2.19 -6.44
C ILE A 101 -6.25 2.97 -5.45
N SER A 102 -5.93 4.23 -5.12
CA SER A 102 -6.64 5.03 -4.11
C SER A 102 -7.40 6.21 -4.72
N GLY A 103 -8.24 6.87 -3.90
CA GLY A 103 -8.98 8.11 -4.20
C GLY A 103 -8.24 9.20 -4.99
N HIS A 104 -6.92 9.29 -4.90
CA HIS A 104 -6.15 10.32 -5.59
C HIS A 104 -5.83 10.02 -7.06
N HIS A 105 -6.05 8.77 -7.50
CA HIS A 105 -5.77 8.30 -8.87
C HIS A 105 -6.98 7.56 -9.44
N GLU A 106 -8.15 8.22 -9.44
CA GLU A 106 -9.41 7.63 -9.89
C GLU A 106 -9.32 7.10 -11.33
N GLU A 107 -8.47 7.68 -12.17
CA GLU A 107 -8.24 7.29 -13.56
C GLU A 107 -7.61 5.89 -13.71
N THR A 108 -6.89 5.40 -12.69
CA THR A 108 -6.25 4.09 -12.73
C THR A 108 -7.01 3.02 -11.94
N TRP A 109 -8.04 3.40 -11.20
CA TRP A 109 -8.89 2.47 -10.46
C TRP A 109 -9.78 1.67 -11.41
N GLN A 110 -9.86 0.35 -11.17
CA GLN A 110 -10.80 -0.52 -11.87
C GLN A 110 -11.85 -1.03 -10.89
N PRO A 111 -13.16 -0.84 -11.14
CA PRO A 111 -14.23 -1.38 -10.29
C PRO A 111 -14.23 -2.90 -10.12
N ALA A 112 -13.48 -3.61 -10.96
CA ALA A 112 -13.24 -5.04 -10.84
C ALA A 112 -12.32 -5.41 -9.68
N TRP A 113 -11.46 -4.49 -9.21
CA TRP A 113 -10.62 -4.70 -8.04
C TRP A 113 -11.47 -4.64 -6.77
N GLY A 114 -11.27 -5.61 -5.88
CA GLY A 114 -11.92 -5.66 -4.56
C GLY A 114 -10.94 -5.36 -3.42
N ILE A 115 -11.44 -5.38 -2.19
CA ILE A 115 -10.70 -5.18 -0.94
C ILE A 115 -9.49 -6.12 -0.87
N ARG A 116 -9.66 -7.40 -1.24
CA ARG A 116 -8.57 -8.38 -1.26
C ARG A 116 -7.40 -7.91 -2.13
N THR A 117 -7.68 -7.61 -3.40
CA THR A 117 -6.67 -7.13 -4.36
C THR A 117 -6.03 -5.84 -3.87
N ALA A 118 -6.82 -4.94 -3.29
CA ALA A 118 -6.33 -3.68 -2.76
C ALA A 118 -5.37 -3.85 -1.57
N ILE A 119 -5.65 -4.78 -0.65
CA ILE A 119 -4.76 -5.10 0.49
C ILE A 119 -3.45 -5.71 0.00
N VAL A 120 -3.51 -6.63 -0.97
CA VAL A 120 -2.31 -7.23 -1.58
C VAL A 120 -1.45 -6.16 -2.25
N ALA A 121 -2.07 -5.27 -3.02
CA ALA A 121 -1.37 -4.14 -3.63
C ALA A 121 -0.78 -3.19 -2.58
N LEU A 122 -1.53 -2.84 -1.54
CA LEU A 122 -1.06 -2.01 -0.43
C LEU A 122 0.16 -2.62 0.26
N ARG A 123 0.16 -3.95 0.49
CA ARG A 123 1.29 -4.68 1.06
C ARG A 123 2.53 -4.54 0.17
N SER A 124 2.44 -4.88 -1.11
CA SER A 124 3.57 -4.74 -2.05
C SER A 124 4.06 -3.29 -2.16
N PHE A 125 3.14 -2.34 -2.06
CA PHE A 125 3.45 -0.93 -2.17
C PHE A 125 4.31 -0.41 -1.00
N MET A 126 4.33 -1.09 0.16
CA MET A 126 5.21 -0.73 1.28
C MET A 126 6.71 -0.74 0.90
N GLU A 127 7.10 -1.54 -0.10
CA GLU A 127 8.49 -1.68 -0.56
C GLU A 127 8.96 -0.57 -1.51
N THR A 128 8.05 0.30 -1.96
CA THR A 128 8.37 1.41 -2.88
C THR A 128 9.08 2.57 -2.16
N ASP A 129 9.37 3.69 -2.83
CA ASP A 129 9.99 4.90 -2.26
C ASP A 129 8.93 5.95 -1.88
N ALA A 130 9.11 6.67 -0.76
CA ALA A 130 8.11 7.53 -0.12
C ALA A 130 8.12 8.95 -0.71
N ARG A 131 9.17 9.27 -1.47
CA ARG A 131 9.43 10.60 -1.99
C ARG A 131 8.27 11.10 -2.86
N GLY A 132 7.69 12.22 -2.43
CA GLY A 132 6.60 12.90 -3.13
C GLY A 132 5.21 12.29 -2.95
N GLN A 133 5.06 11.23 -2.15
CA GLN A 133 3.77 10.58 -1.91
C GLN A 133 3.03 11.24 -0.73
N LEU A 134 1.73 11.49 -0.88
CA LEU A 134 0.89 11.93 0.24
C LEU A 134 0.85 10.86 1.34
N GLY A 135 1.13 11.28 2.57
CA GLY A 135 1.19 10.40 3.73
C GLY A 135 2.45 9.50 3.76
N GLY A 136 3.36 9.64 2.80
CA GLY A 136 4.66 8.99 2.82
C GLY A 136 5.58 9.60 3.88
N LEU A 137 6.36 8.76 4.55
CA LEU A 137 7.34 9.15 5.54
C LEU A 137 8.72 8.60 5.14
N ASP A 138 9.70 9.50 5.05
CA ASP A 138 11.09 9.12 4.81
C ASP A 138 11.79 8.90 6.16
N THR A 139 12.07 7.63 6.48
CA THR A 139 12.76 7.23 7.71
C THR A 139 13.85 6.23 7.39
N THR A 140 14.85 6.13 8.27
CA THR A 140 15.93 5.17 8.12
C THR A 140 15.42 3.73 8.26
N GLU A 141 16.08 2.79 7.59
CA GLU A 141 15.73 1.37 7.68
C GLU A 141 15.76 0.85 9.13
N GLU A 142 16.66 1.39 9.95
CA GLU A 142 16.79 1.05 11.37
C GLU A 142 15.51 1.39 12.15
N VAL A 143 14.92 2.56 11.88
CA VAL A 143 13.65 2.97 12.47
C VAL A 143 12.52 2.07 11.98
N ARG A 144 12.47 1.76 10.68
CA ARG A 144 11.47 0.84 10.11
C ARG A 144 11.52 -0.54 10.74
N ARG A 145 12.71 -1.13 10.89
CA ARG A 145 12.91 -2.43 11.53
C ARG A 145 12.54 -2.41 13.02
N ARG A 146 12.83 -1.32 13.72
CA ARG A 146 12.41 -1.16 15.12
C ARG A 146 10.89 -1.11 15.24
N LEU A 147 10.22 -0.32 14.41
CA LEU A 147 8.76 -0.25 14.37
C LEU A 147 8.13 -1.59 13.97
N ALA A 148 8.73 -2.33 13.04
CA ALA A 148 8.30 -3.68 12.69
C ALA A 148 8.27 -4.60 13.93
N ARG A 149 9.36 -4.62 14.72
CA ARG A 149 9.41 -5.43 15.96
C ARG A 149 8.39 -4.99 17.03
N GLU A 150 8.15 -3.69 17.17
CA GLU A 150 7.20 -3.15 18.14
C GLU A 150 5.73 -3.38 17.72
N SER A 151 5.48 -3.50 16.41
CA SER A 151 4.14 -3.53 15.81
C SER A 151 3.24 -4.68 16.26
N MET A 152 3.81 -5.83 16.67
CA MET A 152 3.03 -6.97 17.16
C MET A 152 2.21 -6.65 18.42
N SER A 153 2.76 -5.79 19.28
CA SER A 153 2.15 -5.41 20.56
C SER A 153 1.14 -4.27 20.43
N PHE A 154 1.05 -3.66 19.23
CA PHE A 154 0.12 -2.58 18.97
C PHE A 154 -1.33 -3.04 19.18
N LYS A 155 -2.12 -2.20 19.86
CA LYS A 155 -3.55 -2.43 20.10
C LYS A 155 -4.38 -1.36 19.41
N CYS A 156 -5.33 -1.82 18.60
CA CYS A 156 -6.28 -0.97 17.92
C CYS A 156 -7.28 -0.36 18.92
N SER A 157 -7.53 0.95 18.85
CA SER A 157 -8.48 1.65 19.74
C SER A 157 -9.95 1.32 19.49
N THR A 158 -10.33 0.97 18.26
CA THR A 158 -11.70 0.58 17.89
C THR A 158 -11.95 -0.90 18.18
N CYS A 159 -11.01 -1.76 17.80
CA CYS A 159 -11.11 -3.20 17.86
C CYS A 159 -10.82 -3.77 19.25
N ALA A 160 -10.03 -3.06 20.06
CA ALA A 160 -9.46 -3.52 21.33
C ALA A 160 -8.60 -4.80 21.26
N ARG A 161 -8.30 -5.31 20.06
CA ARG A 161 -7.43 -6.46 19.82
C ARG A 161 -6.00 -6.02 19.48
N SER A 162 -5.02 -6.87 19.84
CA SER A 162 -3.64 -6.65 19.43
C SER A 162 -3.37 -7.19 18.03
N ASN A 163 -2.37 -6.63 17.35
CA ASN A 163 -1.96 -7.11 16.02
C ASN A 163 -1.57 -8.59 16.04
N GLY A 164 -0.86 -9.02 17.08
CA GLY A 164 -0.49 -10.43 17.27
C GLY A 164 -1.70 -11.36 17.42
N ASP A 165 -2.71 -10.97 18.20
CA ASP A 165 -3.91 -11.78 18.39
C ASP A 165 -4.71 -11.94 17.09
N ILE A 166 -4.83 -10.84 16.32
CA ILE A 166 -5.58 -10.85 15.06
C ILE A 166 -4.93 -11.79 14.05
N ILE A 167 -3.59 -11.72 13.89
CA ILE A 167 -2.92 -12.51 12.88
C ILE A 167 -2.79 -13.99 13.28
N SER A 168 -2.64 -14.29 14.56
CA SER A 168 -2.63 -15.68 15.05
C SER A 168 -3.98 -16.37 14.83
N GLU A 169 -5.07 -15.63 15.02
CA GLU A 169 -6.42 -16.14 14.71
C GLU A 169 -6.58 -16.39 13.20
N CYS A 170 -6.09 -15.45 12.38
CA CYS A 170 -6.15 -15.59 10.92
C CYS A 170 -5.34 -16.78 10.39
N GLU A 171 -4.16 -17.06 10.95
CA GLU A 171 -3.37 -18.25 10.63
C GLU A 171 -4.13 -19.54 10.94
N LYS A 172 -4.73 -19.65 12.13
CA LYS A 172 -5.52 -20.83 12.51
C LYS A 172 -6.70 -21.05 11.55
N GLN A 173 -7.39 -19.98 11.17
CA GLN A 173 -8.49 -20.06 10.21
C GLN A 173 -8.01 -20.52 8.82
N ALA A 174 -6.84 -20.06 8.38
CA ALA A 174 -6.22 -20.49 7.12
C ALA A 174 -5.74 -21.95 7.16
N GLU A 175 -5.24 -22.43 8.30
CA GLU A 175 -4.87 -23.85 8.48
C GLU A 175 -6.10 -24.76 8.42
N ILE A 176 -7.18 -24.37 9.11
CA ILE A 176 -8.45 -25.11 9.11
C ILE A 176 -9.04 -25.19 7.70
N SER A 177 -9.09 -24.07 6.97
CA SER A 177 -9.64 -24.02 5.61
C SER A 177 -8.82 -24.87 4.62
N ASN A 178 -7.49 -24.84 4.74
CA ASN A 178 -6.59 -25.66 3.94
C ASN A 178 -6.73 -27.16 4.25
N SER A 179 -6.91 -27.53 5.52
CA SER A 179 -7.12 -28.94 5.90
C SER A 179 -8.47 -29.47 5.42
N ALA A 180 -9.53 -28.66 5.49
CA ALA A 180 -10.85 -29.03 4.96
C ALA A 180 -10.80 -29.26 3.44
N THR A 181 -10.07 -28.41 2.71
CA THR A 181 -9.91 -28.52 1.25
C THR A 181 -9.12 -29.76 0.85
N LYS A 182 -8.04 -30.11 1.57
CA LYS A 182 -7.27 -31.34 1.34
C LYS A 182 -8.08 -32.63 1.54
N THR A 183 -9.12 -32.59 2.37
CA THR A 183 -9.97 -33.77 2.62
C THR A 183 -10.97 -34.01 1.49
N ASN A 184 -11.27 -32.99 0.65
CA ASN A 184 -12.28 -33.06 -0.41
C ASN A 184 -11.70 -33.21 -1.83
N VAL A 185 -10.37 -33.25 -1.99
CA VAL A 185 -9.72 -33.45 -3.29
C VAL A 185 -9.17 -34.87 -3.37
N GLN A 186 -10.04 -35.84 -3.64
CA GLN A 186 -9.62 -37.10 -4.25
C GLN A 186 -9.60 -36.89 -5.76
N ILE A 187 -8.41 -36.71 -6.33
CA ILE A 187 -8.23 -36.68 -7.79
C ILE A 187 -8.45 -38.10 -8.30
N PRO A 188 -9.47 -38.37 -9.14
CA PRO A 188 -9.66 -39.71 -9.72
C PRO A 188 -8.42 -40.09 -10.54
N SER A 189 -7.94 -41.32 -10.38
CA SER A 189 -6.74 -41.87 -11.05
C SER A 189 -6.77 -41.75 -12.58
N GLU A 190 -7.96 -41.61 -13.15
CA GLU A 190 -8.25 -41.50 -14.58
C GLU A 190 -7.72 -40.21 -15.24
N LEU A 191 -7.42 -39.16 -14.46
CA LEU A 191 -6.91 -37.88 -14.99
C LEU A 191 -5.38 -37.78 -15.00
N SER A 192 -4.64 -38.81 -14.57
CA SER A 192 -3.17 -38.77 -14.44
C SER A 192 -2.38 -39.46 -15.57
N MET A 193 -3.04 -40.08 -16.54
CA MET A 193 -2.39 -40.77 -17.66
C MET A 193 -3.02 -40.34 -18.99
N GLY A 194 -2.52 -39.22 -19.53
CA GLY A 194 -2.89 -38.77 -20.89
C GLY A 194 -1.84 -37.91 -21.60
N TRP A 195 -0.74 -37.55 -20.93
CA TRP A 195 0.27 -36.63 -21.48
C TRP A 195 1.70 -37.17 -21.42
N ARG A 196 1.89 -38.47 -21.15
CA ARG A 196 3.21 -39.09 -21.04
C ARG A 196 3.59 -39.95 -22.26
N ASP A 197 2.60 -40.46 -23.01
CA ASP A 197 2.86 -41.47 -24.05
C ASP A 197 3.23 -40.88 -25.43
N GLU A 198 3.05 -39.56 -25.65
CA GLU A 198 3.37 -38.92 -26.94
C GLU A 198 4.83 -38.46 -27.06
N MET A 199 5.62 -38.45 -25.98
CA MET A 199 7.06 -38.13 -26.04
C MET A 199 7.95 -39.37 -26.27
N GLU A 200 7.48 -40.58 -25.93
CA GLU A 200 8.32 -41.79 -25.99
C GLU A 200 8.25 -42.51 -27.34
N SER A 201 7.28 -42.21 -28.20
CA SER A 201 7.14 -42.83 -29.53
C SER A 201 8.05 -42.24 -30.63
N LYS A 202 8.89 -41.25 -30.33
CA LYS A 202 9.83 -40.64 -31.31
C LYS A 202 11.31 -40.99 -31.14
N ASN A 203 11.67 -41.94 -30.28
CA ASN A 203 13.09 -42.31 -30.10
C ASN A 203 13.35 -43.82 -30.19
N GLN A 204 13.01 -44.40 -31.35
CA GLN A 204 13.56 -45.70 -31.79
C GLN A 204 14.08 -45.58 -33.22
N GLY A 205 15.41 -45.64 -33.39
CA GLY A 205 16.02 -45.71 -34.73
C GLY A 205 17.54 -45.57 -34.72
N LYS A 206 18.24 -46.69 -34.75
CA LYS A 206 19.70 -46.90 -34.82
C LYS A 206 20.41 -46.06 -35.90
N GLY A 207 21.66 -45.69 -35.62
CA GLY A 207 22.52 -44.94 -36.54
C GLY A 207 23.06 -45.73 -37.73
N HIS A 208 23.30 -44.99 -38.82
CA HIS A 208 24.41 -45.14 -39.78
C HIS A 208 24.42 -43.90 -40.70
N SER A 209 25.56 -43.25 -40.90
CA SER A 209 25.85 -42.37 -42.04
C SER A 209 26.38 -43.23 -43.22
N PRO A 210 26.57 -42.76 -44.47
CA PRO A 210 26.58 -41.38 -44.94
C PRO A 210 25.93 -41.10 -46.32
N ASP A 211 25.91 -39.79 -46.63
CA ASP A 211 26.20 -39.15 -47.93
C ASP A 211 25.11 -38.89 -49.00
N HIS A 212 25.34 -37.74 -49.64
CA HIS A 212 24.84 -37.22 -50.92
C HIS A 212 23.46 -36.55 -51.05
N SER A 213 23.53 -35.21 -51.04
CA SER A 213 22.99 -34.22 -52.00
C SER A 213 21.63 -34.45 -52.69
N ILE A 214 20.78 -33.42 -52.69
CA ILE A 214 20.24 -32.65 -53.84
C ILE A 214 19.08 -31.73 -53.36
N ILE A 215 19.21 -30.42 -53.62
CA ILE A 215 18.16 -29.37 -53.62
C ILE A 215 17.62 -29.36 -55.09
N PRO A 216 16.36 -29.02 -55.48
CA PRO A 216 15.62 -27.84 -55.00
C PRO A 216 14.07 -27.78 -55.16
N GLN A 217 13.53 -26.59 -54.82
CA GLN A 217 12.27 -25.95 -55.31
C GLN A 217 10.94 -26.46 -54.74
N ASP A 218 9.90 -25.66 -54.47
CA ASP A 218 9.62 -24.22 -54.51
C ASP A 218 8.26 -24.01 -53.78
N SER A 219 7.91 -22.76 -53.42
CA SER A 219 6.56 -22.24 -53.08
C SER A 219 5.83 -22.87 -51.85
N ASP A 220 5.17 -22.15 -50.94
CA ASP A 220 4.44 -20.89 -51.04
C ASP A 220 4.33 -20.18 -49.69
N SER A 221 3.89 -18.93 -49.80
CA SER A 221 3.80 -17.85 -48.83
C SER A 221 2.81 -18.01 -47.66
N ASP A 222 3.04 -17.14 -46.66
CA ASP A 222 2.09 -16.51 -45.75
C ASP A 222 1.64 -17.27 -44.48
N LEU A 223 2.10 -16.77 -43.32
CA LEU A 223 1.35 -15.85 -42.44
C LEU A 223 1.65 -16.10 -40.94
N ALA A 224 1.80 -14.99 -40.21
CA ALA A 224 1.75 -14.86 -38.75
C ALA A 224 3.00 -15.26 -37.93
N GLU A 225 4.03 -14.43 -38.11
CA GLU A 225 4.73 -13.77 -37.02
C GLU A 225 3.76 -13.36 -35.88
N LEU A 226 4.15 -13.61 -34.62
CA LEU A 226 3.93 -12.81 -33.40
C LEU A 226 3.86 -13.70 -32.15
N ALA A 227 5.01 -14.00 -31.56
CA ALA A 227 5.29 -13.88 -30.12
C ALA A 227 6.63 -14.57 -29.75
N GLU A 228 7.75 -14.07 -30.26
CA GLU A 228 9.02 -14.23 -29.54
C GLU A 228 9.08 -13.14 -28.47
N GLY A 229 9.15 -13.54 -27.20
CA GLY A 229 10.35 -13.32 -26.40
C GLY A 229 10.15 -12.11 -25.48
N PHE A 230 10.53 -12.11 -24.21
CA PHE A 230 11.76 -12.63 -23.67
C PHE A 230 11.62 -12.82 -22.15
N VAL A 231 11.90 -14.02 -21.66
CA VAL A 231 12.59 -14.22 -20.38
C VAL A 231 13.83 -15.04 -20.69
N LYS A 232 15.01 -14.45 -20.52
CA LYS A 232 16.26 -15.20 -20.44
C LYS A 232 17.17 -14.60 -19.37
N THR A 233 17.25 -15.31 -18.26
CA THR A 233 18.38 -15.30 -17.34
C THR A 233 19.41 -16.33 -17.79
N ALA A 234 20.68 -15.96 -17.95
CA ALA A 234 21.83 -16.76 -17.52
C ALA A 234 23.16 -16.00 -17.72
N SER A 235 24.03 -16.18 -16.73
CA SER A 235 25.40 -15.69 -16.56
C SER A 235 26.41 -16.31 -17.51
N THR A 236 27.50 -15.60 -17.86
CA THR A 236 28.88 -16.14 -17.87
C THR A 236 29.97 -15.05 -17.88
N ASN A 237 30.77 -15.08 -16.82
CA ASN A 237 32.24 -15.00 -16.70
C ASN A 237 33.12 -13.99 -17.48
N ARG A 238 33.86 -13.20 -16.68
CA ARG A 238 35.29 -12.83 -16.71
C ARG A 238 35.99 -12.51 -18.04
N GLU A 239 36.60 -11.32 -18.08
CA GLU A 239 38.07 -11.16 -18.18
C GLU A 239 38.54 -9.80 -17.65
N ARG A 240 39.83 -9.72 -17.33
CA ARG A 240 40.53 -8.81 -16.41
C ARG A 240 41.61 -8.03 -17.17
N SER A 241 41.80 -6.75 -16.86
CA SER A 241 43.11 -6.08 -16.94
C SER A 241 43.12 -4.71 -16.24
N ASP A 242 43.76 -4.71 -15.07
CA ASP A 242 44.72 -3.75 -14.48
C ASP A 242 44.78 -2.30 -14.97
N GLN A 243 44.75 -1.35 -14.01
CA GLN A 243 45.88 -0.44 -13.72
C GLN A 243 45.71 0.28 -12.37
N ALA A 244 46.84 0.42 -11.67
CA ALA A 244 47.01 0.98 -10.34
C ALA A 244 48.03 2.14 -10.35
N ALA A 245 47.85 3.13 -9.47
CA ALA A 245 48.84 3.97 -8.75
C ALA A 245 48.06 5.15 -8.13
N SER A 246 47.96 5.40 -6.81
CA SER A 246 48.91 5.50 -5.68
C SER A 246 49.64 6.85 -5.54
N SER A 247 49.47 7.45 -4.35
CA SER A 247 50.29 8.43 -3.57
C SER A 247 49.38 9.54 -3.01
N THR A 248 49.08 9.67 -1.70
CA THR A 248 49.88 9.81 -0.46
C THR A 248 50.61 11.15 -0.33
N VAL A 249 50.12 12.04 0.55
CA VAL A 249 50.79 12.87 1.60
C VAL A 249 49.60 13.46 2.43
N GLY A 250 49.51 13.55 3.76
CA GLY A 250 50.45 13.50 4.87
C GLY A 250 50.32 14.77 5.73
N HIS A 251 50.20 14.60 7.06
CA HIS A 251 50.30 15.57 8.19
C HIS A 251 49.04 16.23 8.75
N THR A 252 48.88 16.52 10.06
CA THR A 252 49.44 16.07 11.37
C THR A 252 48.68 16.86 12.46
N ILE A 253 48.17 16.17 13.50
CA ILE A 253 48.02 16.53 14.94
C ILE A 253 47.68 17.98 15.35
N THR A 254 46.59 18.16 16.13
CA THR A 254 46.62 18.89 17.42
C THR A 254 45.43 18.57 18.32
N SER A 255 45.73 18.44 19.62
CA SER A 255 44.88 18.01 20.74
C SER A 255 44.27 19.20 21.51
N ALA A 256 43.43 18.86 22.51
CA ALA A 256 42.82 19.70 23.58
C ALA A 256 41.41 20.21 23.23
N SER A 257 40.40 20.23 24.13
CA SER A 257 40.34 20.13 25.59
C SER A 257 38.91 19.85 26.07
N ASN A 258 38.81 19.30 27.27
CA ASN A 258 37.63 19.11 28.12
C ASN A 258 36.66 20.31 28.18
N ALA A 259 35.36 20.02 28.27
CA ALA A 259 34.42 20.76 29.10
C ALA A 259 33.21 19.88 29.48
N GLU A 260 33.24 19.37 30.71
CA GLU A 260 32.06 18.94 31.46
C GLU A 260 31.07 20.11 31.63
N MET A 261 29.76 19.84 31.59
CA MET A 261 28.81 20.65 32.36
C MET A 261 27.81 19.77 33.09
N ARG A 262 27.83 19.93 34.41
CA ARG A 262 27.02 19.30 35.44
C ARG A 262 25.52 19.57 35.30
N ILE A 263 24.77 18.49 35.51
CA ILE A 263 23.58 18.32 36.35
C ILE A 263 23.08 19.57 37.11
N ARG A 264 21.79 19.89 36.91
CA ARG A 264 20.92 20.40 37.98
C ARG A 264 19.63 19.60 38.03
N SER A 265 19.49 18.84 39.10
CA SER A 265 18.23 18.28 39.59
C SER A 265 17.44 19.38 40.31
N SER A 266 16.12 19.42 40.14
CA SER A 266 15.22 20.00 41.13
C SER A 266 13.97 19.14 41.24
N VAL A 267 13.86 18.52 42.41
CA VAL A 267 12.69 17.79 42.92
C VAL A 267 11.59 18.78 43.28
N GLY A 268 10.34 18.43 43.03
CA GLY A 268 9.16 19.17 43.50
C GLY A 268 7.88 18.40 43.23
N ALA A 269 7.47 17.59 44.20
CA ALA A 269 6.20 16.88 44.20
C ALA A 269 5.04 17.83 44.56
N SER A 270 3.89 17.71 43.88
CA SER A 270 2.59 17.91 44.51
C SER A 270 1.48 17.26 43.69
N SER A 271 0.82 16.30 44.33
CA SER A 271 -0.48 15.74 44.05
C SER A 271 -1.58 16.80 43.87
N GLY A 272 -2.37 16.66 42.80
CA GLY A 272 -3.57 17.47 42.58
C GLY A 272 -4.45 16.87 41.48
N ARG A 273 -5.56 16.25 41.89
CA ARG A 273 -6.65 15.74 41.04
C ARG A 273 -7.47 16.93 40.51
N PRO A 274 -7.77 17.06 39.21
CA PRO A 274 -8.73 18.08 38.79
C PRO A 274 -10.16 17.55 38.97
N LEU A 275 -10.89 18.17 39.90
CA LEU A 275 -12.35 18.14 39.92
C LEU A 275 -12.88 18.86 38.67
N ALA A 276 -13.97 18.32 38.11
CA ALA A 276 -14.69 18.85 36.97
C ALA A 276 -15.05 20.33 37.14
N GLN A 277 -14.71 21.15 36.15
CA GLN A 277 -15.18 22.54 36.05
C GLN A 277 -16.53 22.62 35.31
N PRO A 278 -17.41 23.58 35.68
CA PRO A 278 -18.74 23.72 35.08
C PRO A 278 -18.72 24.11 33.59
N LEU A 279 -19.68 23.57 32.83
CA LEU A 279 -19.76 23.59 31.36
C LEU A 279 -19.99 24.97 30.71
N GLU A 280 -20.14 26.05 31.46
CA GLU A 280 -20.45 27.38 30.88
C GLU A 280 -19.21 28.14 30.34
N GLN A 281 -17.99 27.68 30.64
CA GLN A 281 -16.76 28.33 30.15
C GLN A 281 -16.19 27.68 28.88
N ARG A 282 -16.68 26.50 28.47
CA ARG A 282 -16.26 25.82 27.24
C ARG A 282 -16.94 26.38 25.97
N GLN A 283 -18.10 27.02 26.13
CA GLN A 283 -18.85 27.60 25.02
C GLN A 283 -18.23 28.91 24.47
N ARG A 284 -17.47 29.66 25.29
CA ARG A 284 -16.80 30.90 24.84
C ARG A 284 -15.43 30.69 24.20
N GLN A 285 -14.89 29.46 24.20
CA GLN A 285 -13.60 29.14 23.58
C GLN A 285 -13.73 28.43 22.23
N LEU A 286 -14.95 28.09 21.79
CA LEU A 286 -15.23 27.48 20.48
C LEU A 286 -15.57 28.50 19.39
N ASP A 287 -15.80 29.77 19.75
CA ASP A 287 -16.03 30.86 18.78
C ASP A 287 -14.74 31.64 18.42
N THR A 288 -13.57 31.10 18.75
CA THR A 288 -12.27 31.74 18.40
C THR A 288 -11.23 30.73 17.89
N VAL A 289 -11.66 29.71 17.15
CA VAL A 289 -10.75 28.90 16.31
C VAL A 289 -11.50 28.52 15.03
N GLY A 290 -11.76 29.52 14.19
CA GLY A 290 -12.54 29.35 12.97
C GLY A 290 -12.32 30.51 12.03
N THR A 291 -11.09 30.65 11.53
CA THR A 291 -10.65 31.29 10.27
C THR A 291 -9.16 31.67 10.39
N ARG A 292 -8.28 30.66 10.40
CA ARG A 292 -7.03 30.84 9.64
C ARG A 292 -7.42 30.66 8.19
N GLY A 293 -8.08 31.68 7.65
CA GLY A 293 -8.26 31.82 6.22
C GLY A 293 -6.87 31.87 5.61
N ASP A 294 -6.69 31.11 4.55
CA ASP A 294 -5.70 31.44 3.53
C ASP A 294 -6.04 32.85 3.03
N VAL A 295 -5.52 33.86 3.73
CA VAL A 295 -5.56 35.23 3.24
C VAL A 295 -4.59 35.22 2.09
N VAL A 296 -5.11 34.99 0.89
CA VAL A 296 -4.40 35.23 -0.37
C VAL A 296 -3.75 36.60 -0.20
N PRO A 297 -2.41 36.68 -0.17
CA PRO A 297 -1.74 37.93 0.08
C PRO A 297 -2.24 38.97 -0.91
N LEU A 298 -2.58 40.18 -0.45
CA LEU A 298 -3.15 41.24 -1.29
C LEU A 298 -2.28 41.60 -2.52
N TRP A 299 -1.00 41.20 -2.53
CA TRP A 299 -0.14 41.32 -3.70
C TRP A 299 -0.53 40.36 -4.84
N ILE A 300 -1.08 39.19 -4.53
CA ILE A 300 -1.54 38.19 -5.51
C ILE A 300 -2.75 38.73 -6.28
N ASP A 301 -3.73 39.31 -5.58
CA ASP A 301 -4.88 39.94 -6.25
C ASP A 301 -4.44 41.10 -7.16
N ARG A 302 -3.45 41.89 -6.72
CA ARG A 302 -2.86 42.97 -7.54
C ARG A 302 -2.09 42.42 -8.75
N ALA A 303 -1.40 41.28 -8.59
CA ALA A 303 -0.69 40.61 -9.67
C ALA A 303 -1.66 40.04 -10.72
N ILE A 304 -2.78 39.45 -10.28
CA ILE A 304 -3.84 38.94 -11.15
C ILE A 304 -4.45 40.09 -11.96
N VAL A 305 -4.79 41.20 -11.31
CA VAL A 305 -5.35 42.39 -11.99
C VAL A 305 -4.37 42.96 -13.02
N ALA A 306 -3.08 43.06 -12.67
CA ALA A 306 -2.06 43.53 -13.60
C ALA A 306 -1.94 42.61 -14.83
N LEU A 307 -1.99 41.29 -14.63
CA LEU A 307 -1.89 40.30 -15.70
C LEU A 307 -3.11 40.36 -16.63
N VAL A 308 -4.31 40.55 -16.08
CA VAL A 308 -5.54 40.75 -16.86
C VAL A 308 -5.48 42.04 -17.70
N ILE A 309 -4.95 43.14 -17.15
CA ILE A 309 -4.77 44.39 -17.90
C ILE A 309 -3.77 44.23 -19.04
N VAL A 310 -2.65 43.54 -18.80
CA VAL A 310 -1.65 43.25 -19.84
C VAL A 310 -2.24 42.37 -20.94
N LEU A 311 -3.00 41.33 -20.59
CA LEU A 311 -3.69 40.49 -21.56
C LEU A 311 -4.70 41.29 -22.38
N ALA A 312 -5.51 42.13 -21.74
CA ALA A 312 -6.46 42.99 -22.43
C ALA A 312 -5.75 43.97 -23.38
N ALA A 313 -4.62 44.57 -22.96
CA ALA A 313 -3.82 45.45 -23.79
C ALA A 313 -3.21 44.71 -24.99
N LEU A 314 -2.73 43.48 -24.82
CA LEU A 314 -2.23 42.64 -25.92
C LEU A 314 -3.34 42.27 -26.90
N VAL A 315 -4.53 41.90 -26.41
CA VAL A 315 -5.68 41.61 -27.25
C VAL A 315 -6.13 42.85 -28.01
N LEU A 316 -6.19 44.02 -27.36
CA LEU A 316 -6.49 45.29 -28.02
C LEU A 316 -5.44 45.65 -29.06
N LYS A 317 -4.14 45.46 -28.75
CA LYS A 317 -3.05 45.70 -29.71
C LYS A 317 -3.19 44.81 -30.95
N VAL A 318 -3.54 43.54 -30.76
CA VAL A 318 -3.77 42.59 -31.84
C VAL A 318 -5.04 42.92 -32.65
N LEU A 319 -6.12 43.34 -32.00
CA LEU A 319 -7.39 43.68 -32.66
C LEU A 319 -7.35 45.02 -33.40
N PHE A 320 -6.61 46.00 -32.87
CA PHE A 320 -6.54 47.36 -33.42
C PHE A 320 -5.27 47.66 -34.22
N GLY A 321 -4.34 46.71 -34.35
CA GLY A 321 -3.26 46.75 -35.33
C GLY A 321 -2.27 47.91 -35.19
N ILE A 322 -1.94 48.33 -33.96
CA ILE A 322 -0.77 49.19 -33.66
C ILE A 322 0.36 48.32 -33.13
#